data_AF-K9UGW4-F1
#
_entry.id   AF-K9UGW4-F1
#
_cell.length_a   1.000
_cell.length_b   1.000
_cell.length_c   1.000
_cell.angle_alpha   90.00
_cell.angle_beta   90.00
_cell.angle_gamma   90.00
#
_symmetry.space_group_name_H-M   'P 1'
#
loop_
_entity.id
_entity.type
_entity.pdbx_description
1 polymer ?
#
loop_
_entity_poly.entity_id
_entity_poly.type
_entity_poly.pdbx_seq_one_letter_code
_entity_poly.pdbx_strand_id
1 'polypeptide(L)'
;MAVLDTGAPYPILDPAIAKAIGFSSELAIERISILVRGKKLEGSLIRLNITLVAVRGQNLTVDATTFVPDSEFAWDNFPCFIGLAGFLERIRFAIDPNTDTFYFASL
;
A
#
# COMPACT_ATOMS: atom_id res chain seq x y z
N MET A 1 8.39 4.25 -5.79
CA MET A 1 8.85 4.13 -4.38
C MET A 1 7.65 4.26 -3.46
N ALA A 2 7.64 3.56 -2.34
CA ALA A 2 6.59 3.65 -1.33
C ALA A 2 7.20 3.90 0.04
N VAL A 3 6.43 4.50 0.95
CA VAL A 3 6.82 4.72 2.35
C VAL A 3 6.28 3.58 3.19
N LEU A 4 7.14 2.95 4.00
CA LEU A 4 6.73 1.99 5.01
C LEU A 4 6.13 2.74 6.20
N ASP A 5 4.86 2.48 6.52
CA ASP A 5 4.14 3.18 7.58
C ASP A 5 3.29 2.19 8.38
N THR A 6 3.81 1.73 9.52
CA THR A 6 3.10 0.81 10.41
C THR A 6 1.89 1.46 11.09
N GLY A 7 1.74 2.79 11.03
CA GLY A 7 0.58 3.52 11.54
C GLY A 7 -0.54 3.68 10.50
N ALA A 8 -0.26 3.44 9.22
CA ALA A 8 -1.27 3.48 8.17
C ALA A 8 -2.14 2.21 8.23
N PRO A 9 -3.48 2.33 8.16
CA PRO A 9 -4.37 1.18 8.29
C PRO A 9 -4.25 0.23 7.09
N TYR A 10 -4.07 0.73 5.87
CA TYR A 10 -3.91 -0.08 4.66
C TYR A 10 -2.70 0.42 3.85
N PRO A 11 -2.13 -0.40 2.94
CA PRO A 11 -1.43 0.14 1.80
C PRO A 11 -2.28 1.17 1.08
N ILE A 12 -1.65 2.25 0.62
CA ILE A 12 -2.32 3.28 -0.16
C ILE A 12 -1.61 3.40 -1.49
N LEU A 13 -2.35 3.17 -2.58
CA LEU A 13 -1.85 3.27 -3.93
C LEU A 13 -2.27 4.60 -4.55
N ASP A 14 -1.32 5.25 -5.21
CA ASP A 14 -1.58 6.43 -6.00
C ASP A 14 -2.64 6.13 -7.08
N PRO A 15 -3.72 6.92 -7.19
CA PRO A 15 -4.79 6.70 -8.16
C PRO A 15 -4.30 6.69 -9.62
N ALA A 16 -3.27 7.47 -9.97
CA ALA A 16 -2.71 7.47 -11.31
C ALA A 16 -1.99 6.14 -11.62
N ILE A 17 -1.30 5.57 -10.61
CA ILE A 17 -0.69 4.24 -10.74
C ILE A 17 -1.77 3.17 -10.84
N ALA A 18 -2.81 3.24 -10.02
CA ALA A 18 -3.94 2.31 -10.06
C ALA A 18 -4.57 2.28 -11.46
N LYS A 19 -4.83 3.45 -12.04
CA LYS A 19 -5.34 3.59 -13.41
C LYS A 19 -4.38 3.01 -14.46
N ALA A 20 -3.07 3.25 -14.31
CA ALA A 20 -2.05 2.73 -15.22
C ALA A 20 -1.97 1.20 -15.21
N ILE A 21 -2.23 0.55 -14.07
CA ILE A 21 -2.29 -0.92 -13.96
C ILE A 21 -3.68 -1.50 -14.28
N GLY A 22 -4.61 -0.68 -14.78
CA GLY A 22 -5.93 -1.11 -15.26
C GLY A 22 -6.98 -1.27 -14.17
N PHE A 23 -6.82 -0.63 -13.01
CA PHE A 23 -7.87 -0.59 -12.01
C PHE A 23 -9.15 0.08 -12.54
N SER A 24 -10.29 -0.57 -12.31
CA SER A 24 -11.63 -0.02 -12.51
C SER A 24 -12.44 -0.13 -11.22
N SER A 25 -13.43 0.74 -11.04
CA SER A 25 -14.30 0.77 -9.85
C SER A 25 -15.07 -0.54 -9.62
N GLU A 26 -15.19 -1.39 -10.62
CA GLU A 26 -15.83 -2.71 -10.54
C GLU A 26 -15.01 -3.71 -9.70
N LEU A 27 -13.71 -3.45 -9.53
CA LEU A 27 -12.80 -4.25 -8.71
C LEU A 27 -12.83 -3.84 -7.22
N ALA A 28 -13.62 -2.81 -6.86
CA ALA A 28 -13.75 -2.35 -5.50
C ALA A 28 -14.50 -3.38 -4.63
N ILE A 29 -13.88 -3.76 -3.51
CA ILE A 29 -14.51 -4.59 -2.47
C ILE A 29 -15.47 -3.73 -1.64
N GLU A 30 -15.01 -2.53 -1.30
CA GLU A 30 -15.70 -1.61 -0.41
C GLU A 30 -15.28 -0.17 -0.73
N ARG A 31 -16.17 0.79 -0.45
CA ARG A 31 -15.84 2.21 -0.44
C ARG A 31 -15.67 2.71 0.98
N ILE A 32 -14.55 3.40 1.24
CA ILE A 32 -14.22 3.92 2.57
C ILE A 32 -13.65 5.34 2.48
N SER A 33 -13.52 5.96 3.64
CA SER A 33 -12.88 7.25 3.81
C SER A 33 -11.77 7.15 4.86
N ILE A 34 -10.56 7.60 4.52
CA ILE A 34 -9.41 7.55 5.42
C ILE A 34 -8.73 8.91 5.56
N LEU A 35 -8.15 9.18 6.73
CA LEU A 35 -7.36 10.38 6.97
C LEU A 35 -5.89 10.12 6.57
N VAL A 36 -5.43 10.77 5.52
CA VAL A 36 -4.04 10.68 5.04
C VAL A 36 -3.37 12.03 5.25
N ARG A 37 -2.41 12.08 6.18
CA ARG A 37 -1.65 13.32 6.50
C ARG A 37 -2.55 14.56 6.70
N GLY A 38 -3.66 14.39 7.42
CA GLY A 38 -4.61 15.46 7.70
C GLY A 38 -5.65 15.75 6.60
N LYS A 39 -5.56 15.10 5.44
CA LYS A 39 -6.58 15.16 4.38
C LYS A 39 -7.50 13.95 4.49
N LYS A 40 -8.81 14.17 4.57
CA LYS A 40 -9.80 13.09 4.49
C LYS A 40 -10.03 12.74 3.02
N LEU A 41 -9.72 11.51 2.63
CA LEU A 41 -9.81 11.02 1.26
C LEU A 41 -10.85 9.92 1.16
N GLU A 42 -11.77 10.08 0.21
CA GLU A 42 -12.68 9.03 -0.23
C GLU A 42 -12.00 8.13 -1.25
N GLY A 43 -12.34 6.85 -1.24
CA GLY A 43 -11.77 5.89 -2.17
C GLY A 43 -12.31 4.48 -2.02
N SER A 44 -11.60 3.53 -2.62
CA SER A 44 -11.99 2.13 -2.66
C SER A 44 -10.92 1.22 -2.06
N LEU A 45 -11.36 0.19 -1.36
CA LEU A 45 -10.53 -0.97 -1.02
C LEU A 45 -10.54 -1.98 -2.16
N ILE A 46 -9.37 -2.47 -2.55
CA ILE A 46 -9.19 -3.42 -3.66
C ILE A 46 -8.29 -4.57 -3.22
N ARG A 47 -8.43 -5.73 -3.87
CA ARG A 47 -7.41 -6.81 -3.78
C ARG A 47 -6.32 -6.54 -4.81
N LEU A 48 -5.07 -6.52 -4.36
CA LEU A 48 -3.92 -6.31 -5.22
C LEU A 48 -2.75 -7.20 -4.78
N ASN A 49 -2.18 -7.94 -5.72
CA ASN A 49 -0.91 -8.62 -5.48
C ASN A 49 0.22 -7.58 -5.49
N ILE A 50 0.87 -7.39 -4.35
CA ILE A 50 2.02 -6.50 -4.21
C ILE A 50 3.26 -7.38 -4.00
N THR A 51 4.27 -7.21 -4.85
CA THR A 51 5.54 -7.93 -4.74
C THR A 51 6.61 -7.05 -4.10
N LEU A 52 7.15 -7.51 -2.97
CA LEU A 52 8.39 -7.00 -2.38
C LEU A 52 9.57 -7.61 -3.15
N VAL A 53 10.29 -6.75 -3.86
CA VAL A 53 11.48 -7.14 -4.62
C VAL A 53 12.67 -7.17 -3.68
N ALA A 54 13.30 -8.33 -3.54
CA ALA A 54 14.44 -8.54 -2.67
C ALA A 54 15.74 -8.12 -3.37
N VAL A 55 16.55 -7.30 -2.69
CA VAL A 55 17.96 -7.08 -3.12
C VAL A 55 18.80 -8.32 -2.83
N ARG A 56 18.48 -9.05 -1.75
CA ARG A 56 19.09 -10.33 -1.37
C ARG A 56 18.00 -11.30 -0.90
N GLY A 57 18.11 -12.55 -1.30
CA GLY A 57 17.12 -13.58 -0.96
C GLY A 57 16.03 -13.70 -2.03
N GLN A 58 14.80 -13.98 -1.60
CA GLN A 58 13.67 -14.24 -2.50
C GLN A 58 12.65 -13.11 -2.44
N ASN A 59 12.10 -12.76 -3.60
CA ASN A 59 10.95 -11.87 -3.68
C ASN A 59 9.75 -12.48 -2.93
N LEU A 60 8.88 -11.62 -2.40
CA LEU A 60 7.67 -12.05 -1.72
C LEU A 60 6.46 -11.33 -2.32
N THR A 61 5.48 -12.10 -2.81
CA THR A 61 4.21 -11.56 -3.29
C THR A 61 3.15 -11.75 -2.23
N VAL A 62 2.44 -10.68 -1.89
CA VAL A 62 1.38 -10.65 -0.88
C VAL A 62 0.08 -10.23 -1.56
N ASP A 63 -0.98 -11.02 -1.36
CA ASP A 63 -2.33 -10.63 -1.76
C ASP A 63 -2.91 -9.64 -0.73
N ALA A 64 -2.82 -8.36 -1.08
CA ALA A 64 -3.04 -7.23 -0.20
C ALA A 64 -4.44 -6.63 -0.35
N THR A 65 -4.98 -6.08 0.74
CA THR A 65 -6.12 -5.16 0.66
C THR A 65 -5.56 -3.74 0.62
N THR A 66 -5.75 -3.04 -0.48
CA THR A 66 -5.12 -1.73 -0.76
C THR A 66 -6.19 -0.66 -0.91
N PHE A 67 -5.98 0.51 -0.31
CA PHE A 67 -6.82 1.68 -0.53
C PHE A 67 -6.35 2.48 -1.75
N VAL A 68 -7.28 2.85 -2.62
CA VAL A 68 -7.07 3.72 -3.77
C VAL A 68 -7.97 4.95 -3.61
N PRO A 69 -7.41 6.16 -3.46
CA PRO A 69 -8.19 7.40 -3.45
C PRO A 69 -8.94 7.60 -4.78
N ASP A 70 -10.11 8.24 -4.74
CA ASP A 70 -10.88 8.52 -5.97
C ASP A 70 -10.25 9.62 -6.84
N SER A 71 -9.56 10.57 -6.21
CA SER A 71 -9.14 11.83 -6.85
C SER A 71 -7.62 11.97 -6.90
N GLU A 72 -7.07 11.93 -8.11
CA GLU A 72 -5.67 12.29 -8.40
C GLU A 72 -5.35 13.72 -7.93
N PHE A 73 -6.29 14.66 -8.09
CA PHE A 73 -6.11 16.04 -7.67
C PHE A 73 -6.03 16.20 -6.14
N ALA A 74 -6.88 15.49 -5.39
CA ALA A 74 -6.87 15.53 -3.93
C ALA A 74 -5.64 14.81 -3.34
N TRP A 75 -5.16 13.78 -4.04
CA TRP A 75 -3.95 13.03 -3.71
C TRP A 75 -2.69 13.89 -3.78
N ASP A 76 -2.64 14.85 -4.72
CA ASP A 76 -1.53 15.79 -4.90
C ASP A 76 -0.23 15.03 -5.24
N ASN A 77 0.79 15.06 -4.37
CA ASN A 77 2.08 14.39 -4.56
C ASN A 77 2.42 13.44 -3.40
N PHE A 78 1.41 12.86 -2.75
CA PHE A 78 1.67 11.88 -1.71
C PHE A 78 2.30 10.60 -2.28
N PRO A 79 3.29 10.01 -1.59
CA PRO A 79 3.86 8.73 -2.02
C PRO A 79 2.84 7.62 -1.81
N CYS A 80 3.03 6.48 -2.48
CA CYS A 80 2.35 5.26 -2.05
C CYS A 80 2.81 4.88 -0.63
N PHE A 81 1.93 4.25 0.13
CA PHE A 81 2.22 3.78 1.49
C PHE A 81 2.07 2.26 1.58
N ILE A 82 2.92 1.62 2.38
CA ILE A 82 2.78 0.24 2.80
C ILE A 82 2.33 0.25 4.26
N GLY A 83 1.03 0.00 4.46
CA GLY A 83 0.37 0.03 5.76
C GLY A 83 0.30 -1.32 6.46
N LEU A 84 -0.18 -1.30 7.71
CA LEU A 84 -0.25 -2.47 8.57
C LEU A 84 -1.34 -3.47 8.15
N ALA A 85 -2.61 -3.06 8.22
CA ALA A 85 -3.72 -3.96 7.95
C ALA A 85 -3.79 -4.26 6.45
N GLY A 86 -4.09 -5.51 6.12
CA GLY A 86 -4.13 -5.96 4.74
C GLY A 86 -2.77 -6.12 4.05
N PHE A 87 -1.64 -5.80 4.69
CA PHE A 87 -0.30 -6.09 4.14
C PHE A 87 0.76 -6.48 5.18
N LEU A 88 1.27 -5.57 6.01
CA LEU A 88 2.41 -5.89 6.88
C LEU A 88 2.07 -6.93 7.95
N GLU A 89 0.82 -6.98 8.42
CA GLU A 89 0.35 -8.03 9.33
C GLU A 89 0.34 -9.43 8.69
N ARG A 90 0.44 -9.52 7.35
CA ARG A 90 0.40 -10.77 6.58
C ARG A 90 1.79 -11.32 6.27
N ILE A 91 2.83 -10.66 6.75
CA ILE A 91 4.23 -11.06 6.56
C ILE A 91 4.98 -10.96 7.88
N ARG A 92 6.11 -11.66 7.97
CA ARG A 92 7.12 -11.35 8.99
C ARG A 92 7.97 -10.22 8.45
N PHE A 93 8.26 -9.20 9.26
CA PHE A 93 9.17 -8.13 8.86
C PHE A 93 9.98 -7.59 10.02
N ALA A 94 11.11 -6.95 9.70
CA ALA A 94 11.93 -6.19 10.64
C ALA A 94 12.57 -5.00 9.91
N ILE A 95 12.88 -3.96 10.67
CA ILE A 95 13.54 -2.75 10.18
C ILE A 95 14.82 -2.57 10.99
N ASP A 96 15.97 -2.50 10.31
CA ASP A 96 17.22 -2.06 10.92
C ASP A 96 17.50 -0.61 10.50
N PRO A 97 17.28 0.38 11.38
CA PRO A 97 17.47 1.78 11.05
C PRO A 97 18.96 2.17 10.91
N ASN A 98 19.89 1.37 11.41
CA ASN A 98 21.32 1.68 11.29
C ASN A 98 21.84 1.47 9.86
N THR A 99 21.20 0.56 9.13
CA THR A 99 21.57 0.19 7.77
C THR A 99 20.50 0.55 6.74
N ASP A 100 19.40 1.17 7.18
CA ASP A 100 18.20 1.44 6.38
C ASP A 100 17.69 0.17 5.66
N THR A 101 17.72 -0.98 6.37
CA THR A 101 17.38 -2.28 5.80
C THR A 101 16.00 -2.74 6.25
N PHE A 102 15.16 -3.08 5.27
CA PHE A 102 13.88 -3.75 5.49
C PHE A 102 13.99 -5.25 5.21
N TYR A 103 13.77 -6.05 6.24
CA TYR A 103 13.72 -7.52 6.16
C TYR A 103 12.28 -7.98 6.07
N PHE A 104 12.01 -8.97 5.22
CA PHE A 104 10.68 -9.56 5.08
C PHE A 104 10.77 -11.06 4.81
N ALA A 105 9.74 -11.79 5.23
CA ALA A 105 9.53 -13.20 4.93
C ALA A 105 8.03 -13.52 4.94
N SER A 106 7.64 -14.63 4.32
CA SER A 106 6.28 -15.13 4.49
C SER A 106 5.98 -15.45 5.96
N LEU A 107 4.71 -15.50 6.31
CA LEU A 107 4.24 -16.20 7.52
C LEU A 107 4.58 -17.70 7.46
#